data_AF-A0A4R1VN84-F1
#
_entry.id   AF-A0A4R1VN84-F1
#
_cell.length_a   1.000
_cell.length_b   1.000
_cell.length_c   1.000
_cell.angle_alpha   90.00
_cell.angle_beta   90.00
_cell.angle_gamma   90.00
#
_symmetry.space_group_name_H-M   'P 1'
#
loop_
_entity.id
_entity.type
_entity.pdbx_description
1 polymer ?
#
loop_
_entity_poly.entity_id
_entity_poly.type
_entity_poly.pdbx_seq_one_letter_code
_entity_poly.pdbx_strand_id
1 'polypeptide(L)' 'MLMKALDTLHVSAVGPDIILAGQTFEIADNDGEILRQRGLAEPVEEQPDAPKPARNRTK' A
#
# COMPACT_ATOMS: atom_id res chain seq x y z
N MET A 1 -7.80 3.70 2.92
CA MET A 1 -7.64 2.60 1.94
C MET A 1 -6.17 2.24 1.78
N LEU A 2 -5.82 0.96 1.79
CA LEU A 2 -4.47 0.48 1.49
C LEU A 2 -4.28 0.36 -0.03
N MET A 3 -3.27 1.03 -0.55
CA MET A 3 -2.95 1.06 -1.98
C MET A 3 -1.50 0.61 -2.20
N LYS A 4 -1.23 -0.03 -3.33
CA LYS A 4 0.12 -0.35 -3.79
C LYS A 4 0.50 0.60 -4.91
N ALA A 5 1.59 1.32 -4.71
CA ALA A 5 2.11 2.20 -5.74
C ALA A 5 2.59 1.35 -6.93
N LEU A 6 2.15 1.68 -8.14
CA LEU A 6 2.72 1.12 -9.38
C LEU A 6 3.90 1.96 -9.86
N ASP A 7 3.91 3.25 -9.51
CA ASP A 7 4.94 4.20 -9.86
C ASP A 7 5.49 4.93 -8.61
N THR A 8 6.49 5.79 -8.78
CA THR A 8 7.05 6.55 -7.66
C THR A 8 6.16 7.74 -7.33
N LEU A 9 5.54 7.73 -6.15
CA LEU A 9 4.63 8.77 -5.72
C LEU A 9 5.29 9.72 -4.72
N HIS A 10 5.20 11.02 -5.01
CA HIS A 10 5.52 12.08 -4.06
C HIS A 10 4.25 12.51 -3.35
N VAL A 11 4.03 11.99 -2.13
CA VAL A 11 2.85 12.35 -1.35
C VAL A 11 3.16 13.55 -0.48
N SER A 12 3.22 14.73 -1.09
CA SER A 12 3.48 16.01 -0.39
C SER A 12 2.41 16.38 0.66
N ALA A 13 1.32 15.60 0.76
CA ALA A 13 0.18 15.88 1.62
C ALA A 13 0.35 15.44 3.09
N VAL A 14 1.27 14.51 3.42
CA VAL A 14 1.39 13.94 4.78
C VAL A 14 2.83 13.84 5.30
N GLY A 15 3.86 14.07 4.47
CA GLY A 15 5.26 14.12 4.92
C GLY A 15 6.26 14.01 3.76
N PRO A 16 7.58 14.11 4.02
CA PRO A 16 8.62 13.99 2.99
C PRO A 16 8.89 12.54 2.56
N ASP A 17 7.89 11.66 2.63
CA ASP A 17 8.05 10.24 2.36
C ASP A 17 7.81 9.97 0.87
N ILE A 18 8.83 9.41 0.20
CA ILE A 18 8.76 9.04 -1.21
C ILE A 18 8.31 7.59 -1.27
N ILE A 19 7.13 7.37 -1.82
CA ILE A 19 6.58 6.01 -1.96
C ILE A 19 7.10 5.44 -3.26
N LEU A 20 7.98 4.45 -3.16
CA LEU A 20 8.55 3.80 -4.33
C LEU A 20 7.53 2.86 -4.99
N ALA A 21 7.66 2.67 -6.30
CA ALA A 21 6.92 1.66 -7.03
C ALA A 21 7.02 0.29 -6.34
N GLY A 22 5.88 -0.35 -6.14
CA GLY A 22 5.72 -1.62 -5.45
C GLY A 22 5.49 -1.52 -3.94
N GLN A 23 5.67 -0.35 -3.32
CA GLN A 23 5.37 -0.16 -1.90
C GLN A 23 3.88 0.02 -1.65
N THR A 24 3.44 -0.45 -0.49
CA THR A 24 2.08 -0.29 0.01
C THR A 24 1.99 0.90 0.94
N PHE A 25 0.91 1.67 0.85
CA PHE A 25 0.69 2.86 1.64
C PHE A 25 -0.79 3.08 1.91
N GLU A 26 -1.09 3.76 3.00
CA GLU A 26 -2.45 4.14 3.37
C GLU A 26 -2.77 5.53 2.81
N ILE A 27 -3.90 5.64 2.13
CA ILE A 27 -4.40 6.89 1.58
C ILE A 27 -5.91 7.00 1.75
N ALA A 28 -6.44 8.22 1.74
CA ALA A 28 -7.88 8.45 1.74
C ALA A 28 -8.52 7.85 0.48
N ASP A 29 -9.74 7.34 0.60
CA ASP A 29 -10.45 6.65 -0.49
C ASP A 29 -10.61 7.52 -1.74
N ASN A 30 -10.85 8.82 -1.54
CA ASN A 30 -10.98 9.79 -2.62
C ASN A 30 -9.67 9.97 -3.42
N ASP A 31 -8.53 10.08 -2.73
CA ASP A 31 -7.22 10.19 -3.38
C ASP A 31 -6.75 8.84 -3.96
N GLY A 32 -7.06 7.73 -3.30
CA GLY A 32 -6.82 6.38 -3.80
C GLY A 32 -7.52 6.11 -5.12
N GLU A 33 -8.80 6.53 -5.25
CA GLU A 33 -9.55 6.48 -6.51
C GLU A 33 -8.87 7.28 -7.63
N ILE A 34 -8.33 8.46 -7.33
CA ILE A 34 -7.60 9.27 -8.32
C ILE A 34 -6.34 8.56 -8.80
N LEU A 35 -5.57 7.96 -7.88
CA LEU A 35 -4.36 7.21 -8.23
C LEU A 35 -4.67 5.94 -9.04
N ARG A 36 -5.77 5.26 -8.70
CA ARG A 36 -6.27 4.08 -9.43
C ARG A 36 -6.69 4.44 -10.86
N GLN A 37 -7.48 5.50 -11.03
CA GLN A 37 -7.92 5.96 -12.36
C GLN A 37 -6.76 6.38 -13.26
N ARG A 38 -5.66 6.85 -12.67
CA ARG A 38 -4.44 7.22 -13.39
C ARG A 38 -3.49 6.05 -13.66
N GLY A 39 -3.79 4.86 -13.14
CA GLY A 39 -2.89 3.70 -13.23
C GLY A 39 -1.59 3.89 -12.44
N LEU A 40 -1.60 4.73 -11.41
CA LEU A 40 -0.43 5.06 -10.57
C LEU A 40 -0.36 4.21 -9.31
N ALA A 41 -1.49 3.70 -8.85
CA ALA A 41 -1.58 2.79 -7.71
C ALA A 41 -2.76 1.84 -7.86
N GLU A 42 -2.70 0.67 -7.23
CA GLU A 42 -3.79 -0.31 -7.21
C GLU A 42 -4.29 -0.57 -5.80
N PRO A 43 -5.59 -0.85 -5.63
CA PRO A 43 -6.13 -1.34 -4.37
C PRO A 43 -5.38 -2.57 -3.93
N VAL A 44 -4.77 -2.53 -2.75
CA VAL A 44 -4.44 -3.77 -2.07
C VAL A 44 -5.69 -4.10 -1.29
N GLU A 45 -6.49 -5.03 -1.82
CA GLU A 45 -7.42 -5.73 -0.96
C GLU A 45 -6.57 -6.28 0.17
N GLU A 46 -6.74 -5.73 1.38
CA GLU A 46 -6.32 -6.40 2.59
C GLU A 46 -7.06 -7.72 2.56
N GLN A 47 -6.51 -8.74 1.89
CA GLN A 47 -6.79 -10.09 2.29
C GLN A 47 -6.45 -10.08 3.77
N PRO A 48 -7.43 -10.31 4.66
CA PRO A 48 -7.09 -10.68 6.00
C PRO A 48 -6.48 -12.08 5.87
N ASP A 49 -5.22 -12.15 5.45
CA ASP A 49 -4.36 -13.29 5.70
C ASP A 49 -4.03 -13.22 7.20
N ALA A 50 -5.07 -13.49 7.97
CA ALA A 50 -4.98 -13.96 9.31
C ALA A 50 -4.05 -15.18 9.34
N PRO A 51 -3.55 -15.47 10.53
CA PRO A 51 -2.23 -15.09 11.02
C PRO A 51 -1.10 -15.93 10.39
N LYS A 52 0.13 -15.40 10.30
CA LYS A 52 1.29 -16.31 10.29
C LYS A 52 1.42 -16.93 11.69
N PRO A 53 1.21 -18.24 11.89
CA PRO A 53 1.60 -18.87 13.14
C PRO A 53 3.11 -18.70 13.30
N ALA A 54 3.53 -18.06 14.38
CA ALA A 54 4.93 -17.95 14.71
C ALA A 54 5.50 -19.33 15.03
N ARG A 55 6.29 -19.84 14.08
CA ARG A 55 7.50 -20.65 14.24
C ARG A 55 7.38 -22.02 14.94
N ASN A 56 7.52 -23.06 14.12
CA ASN A 56 8.22 -24.26 14.53
C ASN A 56 9.66 -23.92 14.95
N ARG A 57 10.08 -24.34 16.16
CA ARG A 57 11.48 -24.71 16.42
C ARG A 57 11.61 -25.82 17.44
N THR A 58 11.90 -27.00 16.89
CA THR A 58 12.56 -28.18 17.44
C THR A 58 13.54 -27.90 18.58
N LYS A 59 13.49 -28.70 19.64
CA LYS A 59 14.67 -29.22 20.35
C LYS A 59 14.37 -30.59 20.94
#